data_AF-A0A955YA68-F1
#
_entry.id   AF-A0A955YA68-F1
#
_cell.length_a   1.000
_cell.length_b   1.000
_cell.length_c   1.000
_cell.angle_alpha   90.00
_cell.angle_beta   90.00
_cell.angle_gamma   90.00
#
_symmetry.space_group_name_H-M   'P 1'
#
loop_
_entity.id
_entity.type
_entity.pdbx_description
1 polymer ?
#
loop_
_entity_poly.entity_id
_entity_poly.type
_entity_poly.pdbx_seq_one_letter_code
_entity_poly.pdbx_strand_id
1 'polypeptide(L)'
;DDPEVYVVPPTLSFQLVLEANTRIEDHLEEAGKQRYIISDDEFAQPRKLYQFASRMMELDASIVCHFGDPVDCIGNPVSYDPAERAEQAERRRRYVLDGEGAVEHDTQRDTIYTNRLANALLEAWPRYSHAMVTHVAAFAAWQCLEREVGSDDPFRLVRVPEGKRTFPQHVYMERLRAVVDGVKKGALDGRWHCQLPDSAEGTLDAALDRFGRYHRSRALQRVGSSIVIGDPRLCFYYRNRLAHAAEALA
;
A
#
# COMPACT_ATOMS: atom_id res chain seq x y z
N ASP A 1 -26.19 -3.44 29.41
CA ASP A 1 -26.36 -3.05 28.00
C ASP A 1 -25.47 -3.91 27.15
N ASP A 2 -26.04 -4.51 26.11
CA ASP A 2 -25.32 -5.31 25.11
C ASP A 2 -25.01 -4.39 23.91
N PRO A 3 -23.83 -3.73 23.87
CA PRO A 3 -23.51 -2.78 22.82
C PRO A 3 -23.36 -3.49 21.48
N GLU A 4 -23.88 -2.88 20.42
CA GLU A 4 -23.58 -3.31 19.06
C GLU A 4 -22.11 -3.00 18.72
N VAL A 5 -21.47 -3.94 18.03
CA VAL A 5 -20.08 -3.81 17.58
C VAL A 5 -20.05 -3.59 16.07
N TYR A 6 -19.33 -2.56 15.65
CA TYR A 6 -19.11 -2.24 14.24
C TYR A 6 -17.61 -2.18 13.96
N VAL A 7 -17.24 -2.60 12.76
CA VAL A 7 -15.88 -2.55 12.26
C VAL A 7 -15.78 -1.40 11.26
N VAL A 8 -14.89 -0.45 11.54
CA VAL A 8 -14.58 0.68 10.64
C VAL A 8 -13.19 0.43 10.08
N PRO A 9 -13.01 0.07 8.79
CA PRO A 9 -11.71 -0.26 8.24
C PRO A 9 -10.83 1.00 8.14
N PRO A 10 -9.67 1.04 8.82
CA PRO A 10 -8.70 2.11 8.62
C PRO A 10 -7.67 1.68 7.57
N THR A 11 -7.43 2.52 6.56
CA THR A 11 -6.31 2.35 5.63
C THR A 11 -5.25 3.41 5.89
N LEU A 12 -4.05 2.96 6.24
CA LEU A 12 -2.89 3.80 6.48
C LEU A 12 -1.96 3.78 5.26
N SER A 13 -1.79 4.95 4.65
CA SER A 13 -0.86 5.15 3.53
C SER A 13 0.29 6.03 3.98
N PHE A 14 1.51 5.60 3.68
CA PHE A 14 2.74 6.25 4.13
C PHE A 14 3.57 6.64 2.91
N GLN A 15 4.06 7.88 2.88
CA GLN A 15 4.97 8.30 1.82
C GLN A 15 6.29 7.54 1.95
N LEU A 16 6.73 7.31 3.19
CA LEU A 16 7.94 6.59 3.51
C LEU A 16 7.75 5.69 4.74
N VAL A 17 8.41 4.52 4.75
CA VAL A 17 8.36 3.56 5.86
C VAL A 17 9.78 3.21 6.23
N LEU A 18 10.16 3.38 7.50
CA LEU A 18 11.53 3.11 7.98
C LEU A 18 11.96 1.67 7.72
N GLU A 19 11.09 0.73 8.03
CA GLU A 19 11.33 -0.71 7.89
C GLU A 19 11.12 -1.20 6.46
N ALA A 20 10.99 -0.31 5.46
CA ALA A 20 10.70 -0.73 4.09
C ALA A 20 11.73 -1.73 3.56
N ASN A 21 13.02 -1.51 3.84
CA ASN A 21 14.10 -2.41 3.45
C ASN A 21 13.99 -3.77 4.14
N THR A 22 13.81 -3.79 5.46
CA THR A 22 13.71 -5.06 6.22
C THR A 22 12.45 -5.83 5.86
N ARG A 23 11.28 -5.16 5.78
CA ARG A 23 10.03 -5.82 5.40
C ARG A 23 10.06 -6.43 4.01
N ILE A 24 10.73 -5.79 3.06
CA ILE A 24 10.85 -6.37 1.73
C ILE A 24 11.88 -7.48 1.68
N GLU A 25 12.94 -7.41 2.49
CA GLU A 25 13.89 -8.51 2.63
C GLU A 25 13.24 -9.74 3.26
N ASP A 26 12.50 -9.59 4.36
CA ASP A 26 11.74 -10.65 5.01
C ASP A 26 10.74 -11.27 4.02
N HIS A 27 9.97 -10.44 3.31
CA HIS A 27 9.01 -10.91 2.31
C HIS A 27 9.69 -11.69 1.16
N LEU A 28 10.82 -11.19 0.64
CA LEU A 28 11.56 -11.87 -0.43
C LEU A 28 12.22 -13.16 0.06
N GLU A 29 12.59 -13.25 1.32
CA GLU A 29 13.12 -14.46 1.94
C GLU A 29 12.04 -15.53 2.12
N GLU A 30 10.90 -15.16 2.73
CA GLU A 30 9.75 -16.04 2.95
C GLU A 30 9.19 -16.56 1.62
N ALA A 31 8.98 -15.67 0.65
CA ALA A 31 8.43 -16.02 -0.64
C ALA A 31 9.45 -16.76 -1.56
N GLY A 32 10.75 -16.56 -1.32
CA GLY A 32 11.83 -17.13 -2.15
C GLY A 32 12.33 -18.52 -1.74
N LYS A 33 12.21 -18.93 -0.46
CA LYS A 33 12.92 -20.08 0.15
C LYS A 33 14.46 -20.05 -0.07
N GLN A 34 15.22 -20.96 0.58
CA GLN A 34 16.70 -21.24 0.66
C GLN A 34 17.79 -20.47 -0.18
N ARG A 35 17.56 -19.28 -0.74
CA ARG A 35 18.51 -18.53 -1.58
C ARG A 35 18.80 -17.12 -1.07
N TYR A 36 18.52 -16.89 0.20
CA TYR A 36 18.80 -15.64 0.90
C TYR A 36 19.56 -15.96 2.18
N ILE A 37 20.73 -15.34 2.33
CA ILE A 37 21.51 -15.30 3.56
C ILE A 37 21.51 -13.83 3.96
N ILE A 38 21.01 -13.56 5.16
CA ILE A 38 20.75 -12.24 5.73
C ILE A 38 22.09 -11.55 6.06
N SER A 39 22.12 -10.21 5.99
CA SER A 39 23.13 -9.38 6.64
C SER A 39 22.46 -8.48 7.68
N ASP A 40 22.98 -8.55 8.92
CA ASP A 40 22.38 -8.09 10.18
C ASP A 40 21.81 -6.66 10.27
N ASP A 41 20.61 -6.62 10.86
CA ASP A 41 20.12 -5.80 11.99
C ASP A 41 20.40 -4.28 12.01
N GLU A 42 19.54 -3.51 11.34
CA GLU A 42 19.62 -2.04 11.26
C GLU A 42 18.91 -1.29 12.43
N PHE A 43 18.29 -2.01 13.37
CA PHE A 43 17.32 -1.44 14.35
C PHE A 43 17.80 -1.23 15.80
N ALA A 44 19.05 -1.48 16.14
CA ALA A 44 19.54 -1.24 17.51
C ALA A 44 19.85 0.25 17.86
N GLN A 45 19.35 1.24 17.09
CA GLN A 45 19.78 2.65 17.23
C GLN A 45 18.63 3.64 17.53
N PRO A 46 18.37 3.98 18.81
CA PRO A 46 17.37 4.97 19.24
C PRO A 46 17.50 6.34 18.55
N ARG A 47 18.73 6.70 18.14
CA ARG A 47 19.02 7.93 17.40
C ARG A 47 18.33 7.97 16.02
N LYS A 48 18.22 6.83 15.32
CA LYS A 48 17.54 6.76 14.02
C LYS A 48 16.03 6.95 14.17
N LEU A 49 15.43 6.37 15.21
CA LEU A 49 14.00 6.52 15.51
C LEU A 49 13.65 7.99 15.81
N TYR A 50 14.45 8.66 16.64
CA TYR A 50 14.27 10.08 16.95
C TYR A 50 14.42 10.98 15.70
N GLN A 51 15.45 10.74 14.88
CA GLN A 51 15.65 11.47 13.61
C GLN A 51 14.49 11.26 12.62
N PHE A 52 13.90 10.07 12.60
CA PHE A 52 12.71 9.81 11.81
C PHE A 52 11.50 10.56 12.33
N ALA A 53 11.21 10.46 13.63
CA ALA A 53 10.08 11.14 14.25
C ALA A 53 10.16 12.67 14.06
N SER A 54 11.34 13.28 14.24
CA SER A 54 11.53 14.72 14.04
C SER A 54 11.30 15.12 12.58
N ARG A 55 11.83 14.37 11.61
CA ARG A 55 11.66 14.66 10.18
C ARG A 55 10.24 14.35 9.68
N MET A 56 9.57 13.38 10.28
CA MET A 56 8.16 13.08 10.01
C MET A 56 7.26 14.24 10.45
N MET A 57 7.59 14.92 11.56
CA MET A 57 6.92 16.16 11.99
C MET A 57 7.22 17.36 11.08
N GLU A 58 8.36 17.37 10.38
CA GLU A 58 8.72 18.41 9.39
C GLU A 58 8.02 18.20 8.03
N LEU A 59 7.45 17.03 7.78
CA LEU A 59 6.72 16.71 6.55
C LEU A 59 5.22 16.90 6.73
N ASP A 60 4.66 17.93 6.08
CA ASP A 60 3.21 17.98 5.85
C ASP A 60 2.76 16.73 5.06
N ALA A 61 1.83 15.98 5.65
CA ALA A 61 1.19 14.77 5.11
C ALA A 61 2.12 13.58 4.78
N SER A 62 3.00 13.19 5.71
CA SER A 62 3.79 11.93 5.61
C SER A 62 2.94 10.66 5.75
N ILE A 63 1.80 10.76 6.45
CA ILE A 63 0.84 9.67 6.69
C ILE A 63 -0.57 10.16 6.37
N VAL A 64 -1.32 9.38 5.60
CA VAL A 64 -2.74 9.59 5.39
C VAL A 64 -3.51 8.39 5.93
N CYS A 65 -4.47 8.66 6.82
CA CYS A 65 -5.41 7.66 7.33
C CYS A 65 -6.79 7.93 6.71
N HIS A 66 -7.35 6.92 6.06
CA HIS A 66 -8.74 6.93 5.60
C HIS A 66 -9.54 5.94 6.43
N PHE A 67 -10.66 6.40 6.99
CA PHE A 67 -11.65 5.54 7.63
C PHE A 67 -12.73 5.20 6.61
N GLY A 68 -12.91 3.92 6.35
CA GLY A 68 -13.93 3.45 5.43
C GLY A 68 -15.32 3.38 6.04
N ASP A 69 -16.28 2.97 5.21
CA ASP A 69 -17.66 2.80 5.64
C ASP A 69 -17.77 1.67 6.69
N PRO A 70 -18.58 1.85 7.74
CA PRO A 70 -18.74 0.85 8.78
C PRO A 70 -19.40 -0.42 8.22
N VAL A 71 -18.86 -1.57 8.64
CA VAL A 71 -19.45 -2.89 8.42
C VAL A 71 -19.73 -3.56 9.76
N ASP A 72 -20.66 -4.50 9.77
CA ASP A 72 -20.93 -5.32 10.93
C ASP A 72 -19.93 -6.48 11.08
N CYS A 73 -20.02 -7.23 12.19
CA CYS A 73 -19.11 -8.34 12.48
C CYS A 73 -19.17 -9.51 11.48
N ILE A 74 -20.11 -9.50 10.53
CA ILE A 74 -20.25 -10.54 9.50
C ILE A 74 -20.04 -9.98 8.08
N GLY A 75 -19.61 -8.72 7.97
CA GLY A 75 -19.21 -8.06 6.72
C GLY A 75 -20.30 -7.34 5.96
N ASN A 76 -21.51 -7.14 6.50
CA ASN A 76 -22.52 -6.32 5.80
C ASN A 76 -22.30 -4.82 6.06
N PRO A 77 -22.62 -3.95 5.08
CA PRO A 77 -22.67 -2.51 5.29
C PRO A 77 -23.64 -2.11 6.41
N VAL A 78 -23.23 -1.17 7.23
CA VAL A 78 -24.06 -0.60 8.30
C VAL A 78 -24.70 0.69 7.82
N SER A 79 -26.02 0.80 7.95
CA SER A 79 -26.71 2.03 7.55
C SER A 79 -26.34 3.22 8.43
N TYR A 80 -26.24 4.40 7.83
CA TYR A 80 -26.14 5.67 8.56
C TYR A 80 -27.48 6.09 9.18
N ASP A 81 -28.60 5.59 8.66
CA ASP A 81 -29.93 5.81 9.23
C ASP A 81 -30.11 5.00 10.53
N PRO A 82 -30.49 5.64 11.66
CA PRO A 82 -30.64 4.96 12.93
C PRO A 82 -31.71 3.86 12.95
N ALA A 83 -32.81 4.03 12.22
CA ALA A 83 -33.91 3.07 12.22
C ALA A 83 -33.53 1.82 11.42
N GLU A 84 -32.97 1.99 10.22
CA GLU A 84 -32.44 0.89 9.42
C GLU A 84 -31.31 0.15 10.15
N ARG A 85 -30.41 0.90 10.81
CA ARG A 85 -29.32 0.30 11.60
C ARG A 85 -29.85 -0.58 12.73
N ALA A 86 -30.90 -0.15 13.42
CA ALA A 86 -31.53 -0.93 14.48
C ALA A 86 -32.16 -2.22 13.95
N GLU A 87 -32.84 -2.17 12.80
CA GLU A 87 -33.40 -3.35 12.13
C GLU A 87 -32.29 -4.33 11.70
N GLN A 88 -31.20 -3.81 11.14
CA GLN A 88 -30.02 -4.60 10.76
C GLN A 88 -29.43 -5.33 11.98
N ALA A 89 -29.31 -4.64 13.12
CA ALA A 89 -28.83 -5.21 14.38
C ALA A 89 -29.72 -6.33 14.89
N GLU A 90 -31.03 -6.10 14.95
CA GLU A 90 -31.98 -7.13 15.38
C GLU A 90 -31.92 -8.37 14.48
N ARG A 91 -31.87 -8.17 13.16
CA ARG A 91 -31.75 -9.26 12.19
C ARG A 91 -30.47 -10.07 12.38
N ARG A 92 -29.34 -9.40 12.61
CA ARG A 92 -28.05 -10.06 12.85
C ARG A 92 -28.04 -10.93 14.09
N ARG A 93 -28.63 -10.46 15.19
CA ARG A 93 -28.67 -11.19 16.45
C ARG A 93 -29.27 -12.59 16.25
N ARG A 94 -30.33 -12.71 15.45
CA ARG A 94 -30.97 -13.99 15.13
C ARG A 94 -30.05 -15.03 14.48
N TYR A 95 -28.91 -14.63 13.91
CA TYR A 95 -27.95 -15.56 13.33
C TYR A 95 -27.08 -16.29 14.36
N VAL A 96 -27.02 -15.78 15.59
CA VAL A 96 -26.20 -16.34 16.67
C VAL A 96 -27.03 -16.88 17.84
N LEU A 97 -28.37 -16.89 17.72
CA LEU A 97 -29.27 -17.39 18.75
C LEU A 97 -29.81 -18.78 18.38
N ASP A 98 -30.00 -19.62 19.40
CA ASP A 98 -30.70 -20.91 19.30
C ASP A 98 -32.23 -20.73 19.27
N GLY A 99 -32.97 -21.85 19.29
CA GLY A 99 -34.44 -21.87 19.29
C GLY A 99 -35.06 -21.31 20.57
N GLU A 100 -34.30 -21.28 21.67
CA GLU A 100 -34.66 -20.74 22.97
C GLU A 100 -34.28 -19.26 23.11
N GLY A 101 -33.57 -18.69 22.14
CA GLY A 101 -33.13 -17.30 22.11
C GLY A 101 -31.84 -17.03 22.90
N ALA A 102 -31.07 -18.06 23.25
CA ALA A 102 -29.76 -17.94 23.86
C ALA A 102 -28.65 -17.95 22.81
N VAL A 103 -27.51 -17.32 23.11
CA VAL A 103 -26.37 -17.28 22.19
C VAL A 103 -25.78 -18.69 22.04
N GLU A 104 -25.75 -19.19 20.81
CA GLU A 104 -25.18 -20.48 20.46
C GLU A 104 -23.81 -20.30 19.80
N HIS A 105 -22.81 -21.01 20.30
CA HIS A 105 -21.49 -21.05 19.68
C HIS A 105 -21.43 -22.15 18.61
N ASP A 106 -21.17 -21.75 17.37
CA ASP A 106 -21.00 -22.66 16.23
C ASP A 106 -19.72 -22.30 15.48
N THR A 107 -18.70 -23.14 15.62
CA THR A 107 -17.38 -22.92 15.00
C THR A 107 -17.45 -22.84 13.48
N GLN A 108 -18.30 -23.63 12.82
CA GLN A 108 -18.41 -23.62 11.36
C GLN A 108 -19.04 -22.31 10.90
N ARG A 109 -20.17 -21.93 11.50
CA ARG A 109 -20.87 -20.68 11.21
C ARG A 109 -19.98 -19.46 11.48
N ASP A 110 -19.33 -19.42 12.63
CA ASP A 110 -18.51 -18.28 13.05
C ASP A 110 -17.27 -18.12 12.15
N THR A 111 -16.72 -19.22 11.64
CA THR A 111 -15.66 -19.20 10.61
C THR A 111 -16.17 -18.58 9.30
N ILE A 112 -17.37 -18.95 8.85
CA ILE A 112 -17.98 -18.37 7.64
C ILE A 112 -18.19 -16.85 7.81
N TYR A 113 -18.68 -16.42 8.97
CA TYR A 113 -18.92 -15.00 9.25
C TYR A 113 -17.63 -14.19 9.30
N THR A 114 -16.60 -14.73 9.93
CA THR A 114 -15.29 -14.10 9.97
C THR A 114 -14.67 -13.99 8.56
N ASN A 115 -14.82 -15.03 7.72
CA ASN A 115 -14.37 -15.00 6.33
C ASN A 115 -15.14 -13.96 5.49
N ARG A 116 -16.44 -13.80 5.72
CA ARG A 116 -17.24 -12.76 5.05
C ARG A 116 -16.78 -11.36 5.44
N LEU A 117 -16.55 -11.11 6.73
CA LEU A 117 -15.97 -9.86 7.19
C LEU A 117 -14.60 -9.61 6.54
N ALA A 118 -13.71 -10.60 6.54
CA ALA A 118 -12.40 -10.48 5.91
C ALA A 118 -12.49 -10.10 4.42
N ASN A 119 -13.39 -10.75 3.66
CA ASN A 119 -13.61 -10.42 2.24
C ASN A 119 -14.14 -8.99 2.06
N ALA A 120 -15.12 -8.56 2.87
CA ALA A 120 -15.65 -7.20 2.81
C ALA A 120 -14.55 -6.15 3.06
N LEU A 121 -13.64 -6.42 4.02
CA LEU A 121 -12.50 -5.54 4.30
C LEU A 121 -11.49 -5.51 3.13
N LEU A 122 -11.21 -6.66 2.51
CA LEU A 122 -10.30 -6.76 1.37
C LEU A 122 -10.86 -6.04 0.13
N GLU A 123 -12.16 -6.16 -0.13
CA GLU A 123 -12.84 -5.47 -1.24
C GLU A 123 -12.89 -3.96 -1.03
N ALA A 124 -13.08 -3.52 0.22
CA ALA A 124 -13.11 -2.11 0.59
C ALA A 124 -11.73 -1.44 0.55
N TRP A 125 -10.66 -2.18 0.84
CA TRP A 125 -9.33 -1.63 1.04
C TRP A 125 -8.80 -0.76 -0.12
N PRO A 126 -8.90 -1.15 -1.41
CA PRO A 126 -8.43 -0.33 -2.53
C PRO A 126 -9.07 1.07 -2.54
N ARG A 127 -10.38 1.15 -2.26
CA ARG A 127 -11.15 2.41 -2.27
C ARG A 127 -10.60 3.44 -1.28
N TYR A 128 -10.10 2.97 -0.14
CA TYR A 128 -9.54 3.83 0.91
C TYR A 128 -8.01 3.91 0.86
N SER A 129 -7.37 3.29 -0.14
CA SER A 129 -5.93 3.43 -0.36
C SER A 129 -5.59 4.84 -0.86
N HIS A 130 -4.37 5.30 -0.59
CA HIS A 130 -3.91 6.61 -1.03
C HIS A 130 -2.62 6.47 -1.85
N ALA A 131 -2.71 6.77 -3.15
CA ALA A 131 -1.57 6.79 -4.06
C ALA A 131 -0.71 8.04 -3.81
N MET A 132 0.55 7.82 -3.43
CA MET A 132 1.52 8.88 -3.10
C MET A 132 2.64 8.98 -4.14
N VAL A 133 3.34 10.11 -4.15
CA VAL A 133 4.41 10.40 -5.14
C VAL A 133 5.50 9.33 -5.18
N THR A 134 5.88 8.76 -4.03
CA THR A 134 6.89 7.69 -3.94
C THR A 134 6.37 6.37 -4.53
N HIS A 135 5.08 6.05 -4.34
CA HIS A 135 4.46 4.85 -4.89
C HIS A 135 4.39 4.95 -6.42
N VAL A 136 3.91 6.09 -6.92
CA VAL A 136 3.73 6.35 -8.36
C VAL A 136 5.07 6.36 -9.10
N ALA A 137 6.08 7.04 -8.55
CA ALA A 137 7.41 7.08 -9.14
C ALA A 137 8.06 5.69 -9.17
N ALA A 138 7.99 4.94 -8.07
CA ALA A 138 8.52 3.58 -8.00
C ALA A 138 7.79 2.63 -8.96
N PHE A 139 6.47 2.74 -9.07
CA PHE A 139 5.65 1.95 -9.99
C PHE A 139 6.06 2.18 -11.46
N ALA A 140 6.19 3.45 -11.86
CA ALA A 140 6.64 3.80 -13.21
C ALA A 140 8.06 3.29 -13.51
N ALA A 141 8.99 3.44 -12.56
CA ALA A 141 10.36 2.94 -12.72
C ALA A 141 10.40 1.41 -12.82
N TRP A 142 9.57 0.72 -12.04
CA TRP A 142 9.48 -0.72 -12.06
C TRP A 142 8.93 -1.25 -13.39
N GLN A 143 7.93 -0.58 -13.98
CA GLN A 143 7.44 -0.90 -15.33
C GLN A 143 8.52 -0.67 -16.41
N CYS A 144 9.36 0.35 -16.27
CA CYS A 144 10.53 0.52 -17.15
C CYS A 144 11.49 -0.65 -17.02
N LEU A 145 11.75 -1.12 -15.79
CA LEU A 145 12.62 -2.26 -15.52
C LEU A 145 12.08 -3.58 -16.08
N GLU A 146 10.78 -3.84 -15.89
CA GLU A 146 10.10 -5.03 -16.42
C GLU A 146 10.27 -5.12 -17.95
N ARG A 147 10.15 -3.98 -18.64
CA ARG A 147 10.35 -3.90 -20.10
C ARG A 147 11.79 -4.07 -20.54
N GLU A 148 12.73 -3.41 -19.87
CA GLU A 148 14.16 -3.50 -20.16
C GLU A 148 14.68 -4.94 -19.97
N VAL A 149 14.17 -5.64 -18.97
CA VAL A 149 14.59 -7.01 -18.63
C VAL A 149 13.79 -8.07 -19.37
N GLY A 150 12.56 -7.75 -19.80
CA GLY A 150 11.63 -8.69 -20.42
C GLY A 150 11.07 -9.72 -19.44
N SER A 151 10.80 -9.31 -18.20
CA SER A 151 10.34 -10.19 -17.13
C SER A 151 9.53 -9.40 -16.11
N ASP A 152 8.47 -10.00 -15.59
CA ASP A 152 7.66 -9.50 -14.47
C ASP A 152 8.04 -10.17 -13.12
N ASP A 153 8.81 -11.26 -13.16
CA ASP A 153 9.33 -11.94 -11.96
C ASP A 153 10.13 -10.99 -11.04
N PRO A 154 9.60 -10.64 -9.86
CA PRO A 154 10.25 -9.69 -8.96
C PRO A 154 11.58 -10.19 -8.41
N PHE A 155 11.77 -11.50 -8.24
CA PHE A 155 13.02 -12.08 -7.71
C PHE A 155 14.18 -11.91 -8.69
N ARG A 156 13.86 -11.97 -9.99
CA ARG A 156 14.81 -11.67 -11.05
C ARG A 156 15.12 -10.17 -11.08
N LEU A 157 14.10 -9.33 -11.04
CA LEU A 157 14.22 -7.87 -11.20
C LEU A 157 15.02 -7.22 -10.05
N VAL A 158 14.84 -7.68 -8.80
CA VAL A 158 15.61 -7.14 -7.66
C VAL A 158 17.11 -7.44 -7.71
N ARG A 159 17.55 -8.39 -8.53
CA ARG A 159 18.96 -8.80 -8.68
C ARG A 159 19.65 -8.22 -9.91
N VAL A 160 18.94 -7.44 -10.71
CA VAL A 160 19.47 -6.86 -11.94
C VAL A 160 20.64 -5.91 -11.62
N PRO A 161 21.75 -5.91 -12.36
CA PRO A 161 22.83 -4.95 -12.14
C PRO A 161 22.40 -3.51 -12.51
N GLU A 162 23.03 -2.51 -11.90
CA GLU A 162 22.67 -1.10 -12.05
C GLU A 162 22.60 -0.62 -13.52
N GLY A 163 23.51 -1.11 -14.37
CA GLY A 163 23.54 -0.76 -15.79
C GLY A 163 22.24 -1.10 -16.55
N LYS A 164 21.49 -2.11 -16.10
CA LYS A 164 20.18 -2.49 -16.66
C LYS A 164 18.99 -1.90 -15.87
N ARG A 165 19.26 -1.09 -14.86
CA ARG A 165 18.30 -0.37 -14.02
C ARG A 165 18.40 1.14 -14.21
N THR A 166 19.06 1.56 -15.28
CA THR A 166 19.32 2.96 -15.64
C THR A 166 18.58 3.26 -16.93
N PHE A 167 17.74 4.29 -16.91
CA PHE A 167 16.87 4.64 -18.02
C PHE A 167 17.13 6.09 -18.42
N PRO A 168 17.12 6.43 -19.73
CA PRO A 168 17.08 7.81 -20.16
C PRO A 168 15.87 8.51 -19.53
N GLN A 169 16.05 9.72 -19.00
CA GLN A 169 14.98 10.41 -18.26
C GLN A 169 13.70 10.59 -19.10
N HIS A 170 13.81 10.83 -20.41
CA HIS A 170 12.64 10.98 -21.27
C HIS A 170 11.77 9.69 -21.35
N VAL A 171 12.40 8.51 -21.40
CA VAL A 171 11.70 7.21 -21.41
C VAL A 171 10.96 6.99 -20.09
N TYR A 172 11.63 7.26 -18.97
CA TYR A 172 11.00 7.17 -17.65
C TYR A 172 9.84 8.18 -17.52
N MET A 173 10.02 9.42 -17.98
CA MET A 173 9.01 10.46 -17.88
C MET A 173 7.76 10.17 -18.71
N GLU A 174 7.90 9.54 -19.88
CA GLU A 174 6.75 9.06 -20.66
C GLU A 174 5.92 8.05 -19.87
N ARG A 175 6.60 7.07 -19.25
CA ARG A 175 5.94 6.08 -18.38
C ARG A 175 5.31 6.71 -17.15
N LEU A 176 6.01 7.63 -16.48
CA LEU A 176 5.51 8.32 -15.30
C LEU A 176 4.24 9.13 -15.61
N ARG A 177 4.18 9.83 -16.75
CA ARG A 177 2.97 10.56 -17.17
C ARG A 177 1.77 9.62 -17.30
N ALA A 178 1.94 8.50 -18.00
CA ALA A 178 0.88 7.51 -18.15
C ALA A 178 0.37 6.98 -16.79
N VAL A 179 1.27 6.68 -15.85
CA VAL A 179 0.89 6.23 -14.51
C VAL A 179 0.19 7.34 -13.72
N VAL A 180 0.70 8.57 -13.75
CA VAL A 180 0.07 9.73 -13.08
C VAL A 180 -1.35 9.95 -13.60
N ASP A 181 -1.55 9.92 -14.91
CA ASP A 181 -2.86 10.09 -15.54
C ASP A 181 -3.81 8.95 -15.14
N GLY A 182 -3.34 7.71 -15.16
CA GLY A 182 -4.10 6.53 -14.73
C GLY A 182 -4.51 6.61 -13.26
N VAL A 183 -3.60 7.05 -12.38
CA VAL A 183 -3.87 7.22 -10.94
C VAL A 183 -4.89 8.34 -10.71
N LYS A 184 -4.72 9.49 -11.37
CA LYS A 184 -5.68 10.61 -11.27
C LYS A 184 -7.06 10.21 -11.78
N LYS A 185 -7.13 9.49 -12.90
CA LYS A 185 -8.39 8.96 -13.43
C LYS A 185 -9.06 8.00 -12.44
N GLY A 186 -8.33 7.02 -11.91
CA GLY A 186 -8.90 6.08 -10.94
C GLY A 186 -9.36 6.74 -9.64
N ALA A 187 -8.69 7.83 -9.22
CA ALA A 187 -9.15 8.63 -8.10
C ALA A 187 -10.46 9.37 -8.39
N LEU A 188 -10.61 9.93 -9.60
CA LEU A 188 -11.87 10.54 -10.05
C LEU A 188 -13.01 9.52 -10.13
N ASP A 189 -12.70 8.28 -10.51
CA ASP A 189 -13.66 7.16 -10.55
C ASP A 189 -13.99 6.61 -9.15
N GLY A 190 -13.38 7.14 -8.08
CA GLY A 190 -13.60 6.68 -6.70
C GLY A 190 -12.98 5.31 -6.38
N ARG A 191 -12.00 4.85 -7.18
CA ARG A 191 -11.32 3.55 -6.97
C ARG A 191 -10.25 3.58 -5.89
N TRP A 192 -9.70 4.76 -5.60
CA TRP A 192 -8.72 5.06 -4.55
C TRP A 192 -8.64 6.57 -4.35
N HIS A 193 -7.81 7.03 -3.41
CA HIS A 193 -7.45 8.43 -3.26
C HIS A 193 -6.05 8.72 -3.81
N CYS A 194 -5.76 9.97 -4.14
CA CYS A 194 -4.40 10.38 -4.49
C CYS A 194 -4.13 11.84 -4.08
N GLN A 195 -2.87 12.13 -3.81
CA GLN A 195 -2.35 13.49 -3.64
C GLN A 195 -1.03 13.59 -4.41
N LEU A 196 -1.18 13.92 -5.69
CA LEU A 196 -0.07 14.07 -6.62
C LEU A 196 0.03 15.53 -7.06
N PRO A 197 1.24 16.03 -7.32
CA PRO A 197 1.44 17.29 -8.03
C PRO A 197 0.69 17.33 -9.37
N ASP A 198 0.49 18.54 -9.90
CA ASP A 198 -0.23 18.73 -11.16
C ASP A 198 0.49 18.10 -12.35
N SER A 199 1.83 18.02 -12.29
CA SER A 199 2.68 17.47 -13.35
C SER A 199 3.45 16.21 -12.93
N ALA A 200 3.83 15.41 -13.93
CA ALA A 200 4.73 14.27 -13.74
C ALA A 200 6.12 14.72 -13.27
N GLU A 201 6.59 15.88 -13.73
CA GLU A 201 7.86 16.48 -13.32
C GLU A 201 7.84 16.83 -11.84
N GLY A 202 6.78 17.50 -11.37
CA GLY A 202 6.58 17.78 -9.95
C GLY A 202 6.46 16.51 -9.12
N THR A 203 5.79 15.48 -9.65
CA THR A 203 5.69 14.16 -9.02
C THR A 203 7.07 13.50 -8.86
N LEU A 204 7.90 13.53 -9.91
CA LEU A 204 9.26 13.00 -9.86
C LEU A 204 10.13 13.77 -8.87
N ASP A 205 10.14 15.10 -8.93
CA ASP A 205 10.98 15.92 -8.07
C ASP A 205 10.59 15.74 -6.59
N ALA A 206 9.30 15.70 -6.28
CA ALA A 206 8.81 15.38 -4.95
C ALA A 206 9.23 13.96 -4.50
N ALA A 207 9.09 12.95 -5.36
CA ALA A 207 9.48 11.58 -5.02
C ALA A 207 10.99 11.45 -4.76
N LEU A 208 11.84 12.07 -5.59
CA LEU A 208 13.30 12.06 -5.43
C LEU A 208 13.74 12.76 -4.14
N ASP A 209 13.13 13.89 -3.82
CA ASP A 209 13.35 14.58 -2.55
C ASP A 209 13.01 13.66 -1.36
N ARG A 210 11.85 12.98 -1.41
CA ARG A 210 11.43 12.05 -0.35
C ARG A 210 12.39 10.86 -0.22
N PHE A 211 12.75 10.19 -1.32
CA PHE A 211 13.71 9.08 -1.28
C PHE A 211 15.09 9.52 -0.75
N GLY A 212 15.53 10.74 -1.07
CA GLY A 212 16.83 11.26 -0.65
C GLY A 212 16.96 11.63 0.83
N ARG A 213 15.84 11.81 1.55
CA ARG A 213 15.83 12.33 2.93
C ARG A 213 15.90 11.28 4.03
N TYR A 214 15.52 10.02 3.78
CA TYR A 214 15.22 9.07 4.87
C TYR A 214 15.99 7.77 4.82
N HIS A 215 16.03 7.15 3.64
CA HIS A 215 16.68 5.86 3.48
C HIS A 215 18.18 6.04 3.27
N ARG A 216 18.97 5.11 3.81
CA ARG A 216 20.42 5.07 3.58
C ARG A 216 20.73 4.78 2.11
N SER A 217 19.91 3.94 1.48
CA SER A 217 19.86 3.69 0.03
C SER A 217 18.68 4.44 -0.59
N ARG A 218 18.73 4.78 -1.89
CA ARG A 218 17.64 5.51 -2.57
C ARG A 218 16.91 4.56 -3.52
N ALA A 219 15.58 4.48 -3.41
CA ALA A 219 14.78 3.70 -4.37
C ALA A 219 15.01 4.19 -5.80
N LEU A 220 14.95 5.50 -6.00
CA LEU A 220 15.22 6.18 -7.26
C LEU A 220 16.19 7.34 -7.08
N GLN A 221 17.01 7.58 -8.10
CA GLN A 221 17.94 8.69 -8.15
C GLN A 221 18.10 9.21 -9.58
N ARG A 222 18.38 10.52 -9.71
CA ARG A 222 18.73 11.16 -10.97
C ARG A 222 20.25 11.21 -11.10
N VAL A 223 20.79 10.65 -12.19
CA VAL A 223 22.23 10.64 -12.51
C VAL A 223 22.41 11.21 -13.90
N GLY A 224 22.92 12.44 -13.99
CA GLY A 224 22.97 13.18 -15.26
C GLY A 224 21.57 13.31 -15.88
N SER A 225 21.42 12.85 -17.12
CA SER A 225 20.15 12.82 -17.87
C SER A 225 19.39 11.49 -17.76
N SER A 226 19.74 10.66 -16.77
CA SER A 226 19.14 9.34 -16.55
C SER A 226 18.48 9.22 -15.18
N ILE A 227 17.49 8.34 -15.09
CA ILE A 227 16.87 7.88 -13.85
C ILE A 227 17.37 6.47 -13.56
N VAL A 228 17.83 6.24 -12.34
CA VAL A 228 18.39 4.96 -11.90
C VAL A 228 17.56 4.42 -10.75
N ILE A 229 17.17 3.15 -10.81
CA ILE A 229 16.72 2.41 -9.62
C ILE A 229 17.96 2.07 -8.80
N GLY A 230 18.22 2.84 -7.75
CA GLY A 230 19.38 2.64 -6.88
C GLY A 230 19.23 1.35 -6.07
N ASP A 231 18.25 1.34 -5.18
CA ASP A 231 17.85 0.17 -4.42
C ASP A 231 16.59 -0.48 -5.04
N PRO A 232 16.73 -1.66 -5.68
CA PRO A 232 15.62 -2.29 -6.37
C PRO A 232 14.67 -2.98 -5.38
N ARG A 233 15.12 -3.36 -4.19
CA ARG A 233 14.26 -3.92 -3.15
C ARG A 233 13.33 -2.83 -2.62
N LEU A 234 13.91 -1.68 -2.29
CA LEU A 234 13.15 -0.52 -1.83
C LEU A 234 12.19 -0.01 -2.92
N CYS A 235 12.63 0.04 -4.17
CA CYS A 235 11.76 0.37 -5.30
C CYS A 235 10.57 -0.61 -5.39
N PHE A 236 10.82 -1.92 -5.31
CA PHE A 236 9.77 -2.94 -5.33
C PHE A 236 8.77 -2.76 -4.18
N TYR A 237 9.24 -2.49 -2.97
CA TYR A 237 8.39 -2.19 -1.81
C TYR A 237 7.40 -1.04 -2.09
N TYR A 238 7.90 0.08 -2.62
CA TYR A 238 7.05 1.22 -2.92
C TYR A 238 6.13 1.00 -4.13
N ARG A 239 6.59 0.25 -5.14
CA ARG A 239 5.76 -0.15 -6.29
C ARG A 239 4.55 -0.98 -5.82
N ASN A 240 4.75 -1.88 -4.85
CA ASN A 240 3.71 -2.78 -4.38
C ASN A 240 2.56 -2.06 -3.65
N ARG A 241 2.75 -0.81 -3.23
CA ARG A 241 1.66 0.03 -2.72
C ARG A 241 0.57 0.31 -3.76
N LEU A 242 0.90 0.17 -5.05
CA LEU A 242 -0.04 0.28 -6.17
C LEU A 242 -0.30 -1.06 -6.88
N ALA A 243 0.10 -2.21 -6.31
CA ALA A 243 -0.09 -3.51 -6.95
C ALA A 243 -1.57 -3.82 -7.24
N HIS A 244 -2.47 -3.40 -6.35
CA HIS A 244 -3.92 -3.55 -6.53
C HIS A 244 -4.51 -2.72 -7.67
N ALA A 245 -3.78 -1.71 -8.14
CA ALA A 245 -4.17 -0.85 -9.26
C ALA A 245 -3.44 -1.25 -10.55
N ALA A 246 -2.59 -2.30 -10.54
CA ALA A 246 -1.67 -2.58 -11.64
C ALA A 246 -2.36 -2.78 -12.98
N GLU A 247 -3.47 -3.52 -13.03
CA GLU A 247 -4.25 -3.73 -14.26
C GLU A 247 -4.81 -2.43 -14.84
N ALA A 248 -5.20 -1.48 -13.97
CA ALA A 248 -5.71 -0.18 -14.38
C ALA A 248 -4.61 0.80 -14.83
N LEU A 249 -3.35 0.52 -14.49
CA LEU A 249 -2.19 1.38 -14.74
C LEU A 249 -1.22 0.79 -15.77
N ALA A 250 -1.51 -0.39 -16.32
CA ALA A 250 -0.68 -1.11 -17.30
C ALA A 250 -0.59 -0.38 -18.65
#